data_AF-A0AAN8FRN6-F1
#
_entry.id   AF-A0AAN8FRN6-F1
#
_cell.length_a   1.000
_cell.length_b   1.000
_cell.length_c   1.000
_cell.angle_alpha   90.00
_cell.angle_beta   90.00
_cell.angle_gamma   90.00
#
_symmetry.space_group_name_H-M   'P 1'
#
loop_
_entity.id
_entity.type
_entity.pdbx_description
1 polymer ?
#
loop_
_entity_poly.entity_id
_entity_poly.type
_entity_poly.pdbx_seq_one_letter_code
_entity_poly.pdbx_strand_id
1 'polypeptide(L)'
;MSRISSMAYKRLQPSISDDSKPRSQSNSRLFDRIYRRGNSCLQAFEHTTSYDESITGYMRRQLTSNGERSIPLRYGTNPNQKNDAEVFAAEEEMPIKVLNGAPGYINILDALNGWQLVKELSEATGLPAAASFKHVSPA
;
A
#
# COMPACT_ATOMS: atom_id res chain seq x y z
N MET A 1 -15.52 14.93 -11.54
CA MET A 1 -15.51 14.69 -12.99
C MET A 1 -14.40 13.74 -13.48
N SER A 2 -13.34 13.44 -12.71
CA SER A 2 -12.20 12.65 -13.21
C SER A 2 -12.46 11.14 -13.39
N ARG A 3 -13.07 10.45 -12.42
CA ARG A 3 -13.30 8.97 -12.47
C ARG A 3 -14.21 8.51 -13.62
N ILE A 4 -15.28 9.26 -13.90
CA ILE A 4 -16.24 8.93 -14.99
C ILE A 4 -15.57 9.12 -16.35
N SER A 5 -14.77 10.18 -16.49
CA SER A 5 -14.08 10.51 -17.74
C SER A 5 -12.95 9.53 -18.07
N SER A 6 -12.30 8.96 -17.04
CA SER A 6 -11.24 7.96 -17.19
C SER A 6 -11.79 6.55 -17.43
N MET A 7 -12.92 6.16 -16.82
CA MET A 7 -13.61 4.90 -17.14
C MET A 7 -14.12 4.84 -18.59
N ALA A 8 -14.50 5.98 -19.17
CA ALA A 8 -14.91 6.06 -20.58
C ALA A 8 -13.78 5.76 -21.58
N TYR A 9 -12.50 5.77 -21.16
CA TYR A 9 -11.34 5.42 -22.00
C TYR A 9 -11.42 3.99 -22.55
N LYS A 10 -11.91 3.02 -21.75
CA LYS A 10 -11.97 1.61 -22.16
C LYS A 10 -12.95 1.37 -23.31
N ARG A 11 -13.97 2.22 -23.44
CA ARG A 11 -14.97 2.17 -24.51
C ARG A 11 -14.44 2.68 -25.86
N LEU A 12 -13.29 3.35 -25.86
CA LEU A 12 -12.69 3.99 -27.03
C LEU A 12 -11.46 3.25 -27.58
N GLN A 13 -11.12 2.06 -27.07
CA GLN A 13 -10.00 1.29 -27.61
C GLN A 13 -10.38 0.67 -28.98
N PRO A 14 -9.63 0.94 -30.06
CA PRO A 14 -9.65 0.07 -31.23
C PRO A 14 -8.99 -1.26 -30.86
N SER A 15 -9.57 -2.38 -31.30
CA SER A 15 -9.03 -3.73 -31.09
C SER A 15 -7.59 -3.83 -31.58
N ILE A 16 -6.65 -4.17 -30.69
CA ILE A 16 -5.28 -4.54 -31.07
C ILE A 16 -5.37 -5.94 -31.68
N SER A 17 -5.51 -6.01 -32.99
CA SER A 17 -5.24 -7.21 -33.76
C SER A 17 -4.76 -6.81 -35.15
N ASP A 18 -3.59 -7.35 -35.51
CA ASP A 18 -2.97 -7.43 -36.84
C ASP A 18 -1.70 -6.56 -37.02
N ASP A 19 -0.56 -7.17 -36.70
CA ASP A 19 0.80 -6.60 -36.68
C ASP A 19 1.47 -6.59 -38.07
N SER A 20 0.68 -6.66 -39.15
CA SER A 20 1.17 -6.96 -40.51
C SER A 20 1.16 -5.79 -41.51
N LYS A 21 0.82 -4.55 -41.11
CA LYS A 21 0.75 -3.40 -42.06
C LYS A 21 1.77 -2.28 -41.79
N PRO A 22 2.39 -1.71 -42.85
CA PRO A 22 3.44 -0.71 -42.71
C PRO A 22 2.91 0.60 -42.08
N ARG A 23 3.62 1.11 -41.07
CA ARG A 23 3.25 2.32 -40.31
C ARG A 23 3.34 3.57 -41.18
N SER A 24 2.19 4.16 -41.54
CA SER A 24 2.14 5.51 -42.14
C SER A 24 2.27 6.61 -41.05
N GLN A 25 2.75 7.80 -41.44
CA GLN A 25 2.90 8.98 -40.55
C GLN A 25 1.59 9.48 -39.91
N SER A 26 0.41 9.07 -40.41
CA SER A 26 -0.87 9.41 -39.78
C SER A 26 -1.17 8.51 -38.58
N ASN A 27 -0.72 7.25 -38.62
CA ASN A 27 -0.86 6.32 -37.50
C ASN A 27 0.00 6.76 -36.32
N SER A 28 1.21 7.30 -36.54
CA SER A 28 2.05 7.81 -35.43
C SER A 28 1.39 8.94 -34.64
N ARG A 29 0.64 9.84 -35.29
CA ARG A 29 -0.12 10.92 -34.61
C ARG A 29 -1.32 10.41 -33.81
N LEU A 30 -1.98 9.35 -34.28
CA LEU A 30 -3.06 8.68 -33.54
C LEU A 30 -2.50 7.92 -32.34
N PHE A 31 -1.41 7.17 -32.53
CA PHE A 31 -0.68 6.50 -31.45
C PHE A 31 -0.20 7.50 -30.39
N ASP A 32 0.40 8.62 -30.78
CA ASP A 32 0.80 9.70 -29.87
C ASP A 32 -0.37 10.29 -29.08
N ARG A 33 -1.52 10.44 -29.72
CA ARG A 33 -2.72 11.02 -29.08
C ARG A 33 -3.37 10.01 -28.13
N ILE A 34 -3.36 8.73 -28.49
CA ILE A 34 -3.82 7.62 -27.64
C ILE A 34 -2.87 7.46 -26.45
N TYR A 35 -1.56 7.50 -26.66
CA TYR A 35 -0.55 7.37 -25.62
C TYR A 35 -0.56 8.57 -24.67
N ARG A 36 -0.64 9.81 -25.19
CA ARG A 36 -0.81 11.02 -24.36
C ARG A 36 -2.13 11.01 -23.58
N ARG A 37 -3.23 10.54 -24.19
CA ARG A 37 -4.51 10.41 -23.49
C ARG A 37 -4.51 9.28 -22.45
N GLY A 38 -3.85 8.16 -22.75
CA GLY A 38 -3.62 7.06 -21.81
C GLY A 38 -2.85 7.52 -20.57
N ASN A 39 -1.78 8.29 -20.77
CA ASN A 39 -1.03 8.91 -19.67
C ASN A 39 -1.88 9.90 -18.87
N SER A 40 -2.72 10.72 -19.52
CA SER A 40 -3.62 11.63 -18.79
C SER A 40 -4.72 10.90 -18.01
N CYS A 41 -5.17 9.74 -18.50
CA CYS A 41 -6.16 8.90 -17.84
C CYS A 41 -5.56 8.23 -16.58
N LEU A 42 -4.34 7.71 -16.70
CA LEU A 42 -3.59 7.13 -15.59
C LEU A 42 -3.36 8.18 -14.49
N GLN A 43 -2.84 9.35 -14.85
CA GLN A 43 -2.62 10.45 -13.92
C GLN A 43 -3.90 10.89 -13.19
N ALA A 44 -5.04 10.88 -13.89
CA ALA A 44 -6.33 11.22 -13.29
C ALA A 44 -6.75 10.21 -12.21
N PHE A 45 -6.49 8.91 -12.42
CA PHE A 45 -6.75 7.89 -11.40
C PHE A 45 -5.78 8.00 -10.24
N GLU A 46 -4.48 8.12 -10.50
CA GLU A 46 -3.44 8.30 -9.49
C GLU A 46 -3.76 9.50 -8.57
N HIS A 47 -4.16 10.63 -9.17
CA HIS A 47 -4.55 11.81 -8.40
C HIS A 47 -5.76 11.55 -7.50
N THR A 48 -6.79 10.85 -8.00
CA THR A 48 -7.96 10.53 -7.15
C THR A 48 -7.64 9.54 -6.05
N THR A 49 -6.75 8.57 -6.32
CA THR A 49 -6.30 7.60 -5.31
C THR A 49 -5.52 8.32 -4.22
N SER A 50 -4.52 9.13 -4.59
CA SER A 50 -3.73 9.92 -3.63
C SER A 50 -4.61 10.87 -2.79
N TYR A 51 -5.63 11.48 -3.42
CA TYR A 51 -6.59 12.33 -2.71
C TYR A 51 -7.40 11.53 -1.68
N ASP A 52 -8.00 10.40 -2.08
CA ASP A 52 -8.78 9.56 -1.17
C ASP A 52 -7.91 8.94 -0.06
N GLU A 53 -6.66 8.58 -0.34
CA GLU A 53 -5.67 8.11 0.63
C GLU A 53 -5.38 9.18 1.69
N SER A 54 -5.19 10.44 1.27
CA SER A 54 -4.92 11.54 2.20
C SER A 54 -6.10 11.80 3.15
N ILE A 55 -7.33 11.75 2.64
CA ILE A 55 -8.55 11.89 3.44
C ILE A 55 -8.64 10.72 4.42
N THR A 56 -8.44 9.50 3.93
CA THR A 56 -8.50 8.29 4.76
C THR A 56 -7.45 8.33 5.87
N GLY A 57 -6.22 8.72 5.56
CA GLY A 57 -5.14 8.88 6.54
C GLY A 57 -5.43 9.97 7.57
N TYR A 58 -6.06 11.09 7.17
CA TYR A 58 -6.51 12.12 8.12
C TYR A 58 -7.62 11.60 9.04
N MET A 59 -8.68 11.02 8.47
CA MET A 59 -9.82 10.51 9.22
C MET A 59 -9.42 9.40 10.19
N ARG A 60 -8.53 8.50 9.78
CA ARG A 60 -8.02 7.42 10.63
C ARG A 60 -7.33 7.96 11.88
N ARG A 61 -6.44 8.95 11.71
CA ARG A 61 -5.73 9.58 12.83
C ARG A 61 -6.64 10.33 13.79
N GLN A 62 -7.76 10.88 13.30
CA GLN A 62 -8.72 11.60 14.14
C GLN A 62 -9.72 10.69 14.84
N LEU A 63 -10.20 9.64 14.16
CA LEU A 63 -11.33 8.83 14.61
C LEU A 63 -10.92 7.50 15.26
N THR A 64 -9.73 6.99 14.95
CA THR A 64 -9.30 5.63 15.34
C THR A 64 -7.93 5.60 16.01
N SER A 65 -7.54 6.70 16.66
CA SER A 65 -6.27 6.84 17.40
C SER A 65 -6.22 6.05 18.71
N ASN A 66 -7.32 5.39 19.08
CA ASN A 66 -7.42 4.54 20.27
C ASN A 66 -6.80 3.14 20.08
N GLY A 67 -6.22 2.84 18.93
CA GLY A 67 -5.59 1.55 18.63
C GLY A 67 -6.46 0.58 17.84
N GLU A 68 -7.73 0.91 17.56
CA GLU A 68 -8.65 0.01 16.82
C GLU A 68 -8.26 -0.17 15.35
N ARG A 69 -7.75 0.89 14.72
CA ARG A 69 -7.32 0.86 13.31
C ARG A 69 -6.01 1.59 13.03
N SER A 70 -5.53 2.42 13.97
CA SER A 70 -4.20 3.02 13.91
C SER A 70 -3.53 3.00 15.27
N ILE A 71 -2.24 2.67 15.27
CA ILE A 71 -1.35 2.76 16.42
C ILE A 71 -0.24 3.75 16.08
N PRO A 72 -0.10 4.85 16.84
CA PRO A 72 1.00 5.78 16.67
C PRO A 72 2.33 5.15 17.13
N LEU A 73 3.40 5.40 16.38
CA LEU A 73 4.74 4.96 16.73
C LEU A 73 5.58 6.13 17.27
N ARG A 74 6.64 5.81 18.03
CA ARG A 74 7.55 6.85 18.55
C ARG A 74 8.31 7.60 17.45
N TYR A 75 8.71 6.87 16.41
CA TYR A 75 9.46 7.34 15.23
C TYR A 75 9.47 6.21 14.19
N GLY A 76 9.86 6.55 12.96
CA GLY A 76 10.08 5.63 11.84
C GLY A 76 11.32 4.77 12.05
N THR A 77 12.09 4.50 10.99
CA THR A 77 13.33 3.70 11.13
C THR A 77 14.36 4.41 12.02
N ASN A 78 14.44 5.74 11.94
CA ASN A 78 15.39 6.56 12.68
C ASN A 78 14.68 7.65 13.52
N PRO A 79 15.27 8.12 14.64
CA PRO A 79 14.64 9.10 15.54
C PRO A 79 14.26 10.45 14.91
N ASN A 80 14.88 10.83 13.80
CA ASN A 80 14.56 12.05 13.06
C ASN A 80 13.29 11.91 12.21
N GLN A 81 12.83 10.69 11.90
CA GLN A 81 11.65 10.41 11.09
C GLN A 81 10.40 10.33 11.99
N LYS A 82 10.00 11.45 12.60
CA LYS A 82 8.87 11.48 13.55
C LYS A 82 7.52 11.77 12.90
N ASN A 83 7.54 12.57 11.83
CA ASN A 83 6.33 13.04 11.18
C ASN A 83 5.73 11.85 10.41
N ASP A 84 4.58 11.35 10.86
CA ASP A 84 3.79 10.28 10.24
C ASP A 84 4.22 8.83 10.51
N ALA A 85 4.94 8.54 11.60
CA ALA A 85 5.20 7.16 12.01
C ALA A 85 3.96 6.53 12.67
N GLU A 86 3.22 5.71 11.93
CA GLU A 86 2.07 4.93 12.42
C GLU A 86 2.04 3.53 11.80
N VAL A 87 1.30 2.63 12.45
CA VAL A 87 0.86 1.36 11.89
C VAL A 87 -0.65 1.41 11.79
N PHE A 88 -1.19 1.07 10.63
CA PHE A 88 -2.63 1.05 10.44
C PHE A 88 -3.11 -0.21 9.71
N ALA A 89 -4.37 -0.57 9.97
CA ALA A 89 -5.10 -1.56 9.20
C ALA A 89 -6.01 -0.85 8.18
N ALA A 90 -5.99 -1.29 6.92
CA ALA A 90 -6.73 -0.63 5.84
C ALA A 90 -8.22 -1.02 5.82
N GLU A 91 -8.52 -2.31 5.91
CA GLU A 91 -9.89 -2.83 5.72
C GLU A 91 -10.43 -3.54 6.97
N GLU A 92 -9.56 -4.05 7.84
CA GLU A 92 -9.91 -4.85 9.01
C GLU A 92 -9.62 -4.11 10.34
N GLU A 93 -10.05 -4.72 11.44
CA GLU A 93 -9.63 -4.31 12.79
C GLU A 93 -8.14 -4.60 12.98
N MET A 94 -7.47 -3.78 13.78
CA MET A 94 -6.06 -3.95 14.07
C MET A 94 -5.80 -5.31 14.75
N PRO A 95 -4.99 -6.20 14.17
CA PRO A 95 -4.74 -7.53 14.73
C PRO A 95 -3.78 -7.52 15.93
N ILE A 96 -3.22 -6.36 16.25
CA ILE A 96 -2.25 -6.17 17.34
C ILE A 96 -2.79 -5.16 18.35
N LYS A 97 -2.59 -5.44 19.64
CA LYS A 97 -2.95 -4.53 20.73
C LYS A 97 -1.73 -4.25 21.59
N VAL A 98 -1.43 -2.97 21.81
CA VAL A 98 -0.37 -2.57 22.73
C VAL A 98 -0.89 -2.69 24.16
N LEU A 99 -0.35 -3.64 24.91
CA LEU A 99 -0.71 -3.83 26.33
C LEU A 99 0.12 -2.93 27.25
N ASN A 100 1.37 -2.64 26.88
CA ASN A 100 2.27 -1.80 27.66
C ASN A 100 3.30 -1.09 26.77
N GLY A 101 3.69 0.11 27.18
CA GLY A 101 4.69 0.94 26.48
C GLY A 101 4.19 1.51 25.16
N ALA A 102 5.13 2.00 24.36
CA ALA A 102 4.89 2.48 22.99
C ALA A 102 5.89 1.82 22.03
N PRO A 103 5.47 1.08 21.00
CA PRO A 103 6.39 0.45 20.07
C PRO A 103 7.05 1.46 19.13
N GLY A 104 8.28 1.17 18.71
CA GLY A 104 8.94 1.82 17.57
C GLY A 104 8.71 1.06 16.27
N TYR A 105 9.03 1.67 15.13
CA TYR A 105 8.86 1.06 13.81
C TYR A 105 9.54 -0.31 13.68
N ILE A 106 10.82 -0.39 14.09
CA ILE A 106 11.59 -1.64 14.02
C ILE A 106 11.00 -2.72 14.94
N ASN A 107 10.45 -2.34 16.10
CA ASN A 107 9.84 -3.30 17.01
C ASN A 107 8.60 -3.96 16.39
N ILE A 108 7.82 -3.21 15.62
CA ILE A 108 6.68 -3.78 14.89
C ILE A 108 7.17 -4.77 13.83
N LEU A 109 8.20 -4.42 13.06
CA LEU A 109 8.76 -5.31 12.04
C LEU A 109 9.31 -6.61 12.66
N ASP A 110 10.06 -6.51 13.76
CA ASP A 110 10.58 -7.68 14.48
C ASP A 110 9.44 -8.55 15.02
N ALA A 111 8.40 -7.94 15.61
CA ALA A 111 7.27 -8.66 16.17
C ALA A 111 6.43 -9.38 15.10
N LEU A 112 6.13 -8.72 13.97
CA LEU A 112 5.34 -9.32 12.89
C LEU A 112 6.06 -10.49 12.22
N ASN A 113 7.38 -10.38 12.02
CA ASN A 113 8.17 -11.47 11.46
C ASN A 113 8.36 -12.62 12.47
N GLY A 114 8.63 -12.30 13.74
CA GLY A 114 8.77 -13.30 14.80
C GLY A 114 7.48 -14.09 15.04
N TRP A 115 6.32 -13.43 14.99
CA TRP A 115 5.04 -14.09 15.13
C TRP A 115 4.78 -15.11 14.01
N GLN A 116 5.01 -14.73 12.76
CA GLN A 116 4.85 -15.62 11.61
C GLN A 116 5.75 -16.86 11.73
N LEU A 117 7.04 -16.67 12.06
CA LEU A 117 7.99 -17.76 12.22
C LEU A 117 7.57 -18.74 13.33
N VAL A 118 7.20 -18.23 14.50
CA VAL A 118 6.80 -19.06 15.64
C VAL A 118 5.50 -19.81 15.34
N LYS A 119 4.54 -19.14 14.69
CA LYS A 119 3.28 -19.75 14.29
C LYS A 119 3.50 -20.92 13.33
N GLU A 120 4.26 -20.71 12.25
CA GLU A 120 4.57 -21.77 11.27
C GLU A 120 5.36 -22.93 11.89
N LEU A 121 6.34 -22.62 12.77
CA LEU A 121 7.12 -23.66 13.45
C LEU A 121 6.28 -24.50 14.40
N SER A 122 5.36 -23.87 15.13
CA SER A 122 4.44 -24.58 16.02
C SER A 122 3.45 -25.45 15.25
N GLU A 123 2.90 -24.94 14.14
CA GLU A 123 2.03 -25.70 13.24
C GLU A 123 2.74 -26.90 12.60
N ALA A 124 4.00 -26.73 12.18
CA ALA A 124 4.77 -27.79 11.55
C ALA A 124 5.27 -28.88 12.51
N THR A 125 5.59 -28.52 13.75
CA THR A 125 6.19 -29.45 14.73
C THR A 125 5.18 -30.01 15.73
N GLY A 126 4.05 -29.35 15.93
CA GLY A 126 3.11 -29.63 17.02
C GLY A 126 3.67 -29.33 18.41
N LEU A 127 4.80 -28.61 18.50
CA LEU A 127 5.48 -28.28 19.74
C LEU A 127 5.41 -26.77 20.02
N PRO A 128 5.56 -26.35 21.30
CA PRO A 128 5.78 -24.94 21.63
C PRO A 128 7.01 -24.39 20.92
N ALA A 129 6.86 -23.22 20.30
CA ALA A 129 7.89 -22.56 19.52
C ALA A 129 8.22 -21.18 20.13
N ALA A 130 9.46 -20.73 19.93
CA ALA A 130 9.91 -19.40 20.32
C ALA A 130 10.93 -18.87 19.30
N ALA A 131 10.99 -17.56 19.13
CA ALA A 131 11.97 -16.90 18.29
C ALA A 131 12.53 -15.65 18.97
N SER A 132 13.80 -15.38 18.75
CA SER A 132 14.45 -14.13 19.13
C SER A 132 14.85 -13.40 17.86
N PHE A 133 14.51 -12.12 17.76
CA PHE A 133 14.77 -11.30 16.58
C PHE A 133 15.67 -10.13 16.93
N LYS A 134 16.54 -9.79 15.98
CA LYS A 134 17.34 -8.57 16.01
C LYS A 134 17.56 -8.09 14.58
N HIS A 135 17.35 -6.79 14.35
CA HIS A 135 17.50 -6.19 13.01
C HIS A 135 16.67 -6.90 11.93
N VAL A 136 15.42 -7.25 12.24
CA VAL A 136 14.48 -7.86 11.29
C VAL A 136 14.92 -9.26 10.82
N SER A 137 15.73 -9.95 11.63
CA SER A 137 16.19 -11.31 11.34
C SER A 137 16.23 -12.15 12.64
N PRO A 138 16.02 -13.47 12.55
CA PRO A 138 16.24 -14.37 13.68
C PRO A 138 17.71 -14.29 14.14
N ALA A 139 17.91 -14.22 15.46
CA ALA A 139 19.23 -14.16 16.10
C ALA A 139 19.89 -15.54 16.26
#